data_AF-A0A8J3SAA9-F1
#
_entry.id   AF-A0A8J3SAA9-F1
#
_cell.length_a   1.000
_cell.length_b   1.000
_cell.length_c   1.000
_cell.angle_alpha   90.00
_cell.angle_beta   90.00
_cell.angle_gamma   90.00
#
_symmetry.space_group_name_H-M   'P 1'
#
loop_
_entity.id
_entity.type
_entity.pdbx_description
1 polymer ?
#
loop_
_entity_poly.entity_id
_entity_poly.type
_entity_poly.pdbx_seq_one_letter_code
_entity_poly.pdbx_strand_id
1 'polypeptide(L)'
;MADYQIPPDLLNAQVAFYMADAECERLAAALPPSTAGGASISDEQRDELDKARARRMDLVNILYDDTHPWWSEVDNRYFARMALYKAAKTKLAAKAGKASS
;
A
#
# COMPACT_ATOMS: atom_id res chain seq x y z
N MET A 1 6.91 21.91 7.98
CA MET A 1 7.07 20.44 7.91
C MET A 1 8.54 20.19 7.66
N ALA A 2 9.20 19.34 8.44
CA ALA A 2 10.59 19.00 8.18
C ALA A 2 10.70 18.29 6.82
N ASP A 3 11.69 18.66 6.01
CA ASP A 3 11.99 18.01 4.75
C ASP A 3 12.79 16.72 5.02
N TYR A 4 12.06 15.68 5.42
CA TYR A 4 12.63 14.36 5.68
C TYR A 4 13.24 13.77 4.40
N GLN A 5 14.51 13.37 4.48
CA GLN A 5 15.16 12.59 3.44
C GLN A 5 14.68 11.14 3.54
N ILE A 6 13.55 10.86 2.90
CA ILE A 6 12.90 9.55 2.97
C ILE A 6 13.70 8.52 2.16
N PRO A 7 14.10 7.39 2.76
CA PRO A 7 14.79 6.30 2.07
C PRO A 7 13.97 5.78 0.86
N PRO A 8 14.62 5.52 -0.29
CA PRO A 8 13.92 5.07 -1.49
C PRO A 8 13.17 3.76 -1.33
N ASP A 9 13.68 2.85 -0.51
CA ASP A 9 13.07 1.55 -0.18
C ASP A 9 11.79 1.71 0.62
N LEU A 10 11.77 2.53 1.68
CA LEU A 10 10.54 2.86 2.42
C LEU A 10 9.52 3.58 1.53
N LEU A 11 9.97 4.52 0.70
CA LEU A 11 9.12 5.18 -0.28
C LEU A 11 8.50 4.18 -1.26
N ASN A 12 9.30 3.25 -1.79
CA ASN A 12 8.84 2.21 -2.71
C ASN A 12 7.90 1.22 -2.01
N ALA A 13 8.16 0.86 -0.76
CA ALA A 13 7.28 0.01 0.04
C ALA A 13 5.92 0.69 0.25
N GLN A 14 5.90 1.99 0.55
CA GLN A 14 4.64 2.74 0.72
C GLN A 14 3.86 2.87 -0.60
N VAL A 15 4.54 3.07 -1.72
CA VAL A 15 3.91 3.06 -3.05
C VAL A 15 3.35 1.68 -3.37
N ALA A 16 4.12 0.63 -3.12
CA ALA A 16 3.68 -0.75 -3.33
C ALA A 16 2.49 -1.10 -2.42
N PHE A 17 2.46 -0.58 -1.20
CA PHE A 17 1.35 -0.77 -0.27
C PHE A 17 0.06 -0.19 -0.85
N TYR A 18 0.08 1.06 -1.32
CA TYR A 18 -1.10 1.66 -1.93
C TYR A 18 -1.58 0.92 -3.18
N MET A 19 -0.65 0.38 -3.98
CA MET A 19 -1.03 -0.45 -5.13
C MET A 19 -1.66 -1.78 -4.70
N ALA A 20 -1.12 -2.45 -3.68
CA ALA A 20 -1.67 -3.69 -3.15
C ALA A 20 -3.02 -3.49 -2.46
N ASP A 21 -3.20 -2.37 -1.75
CA ASP A 21 -4.45 -1.97 -1.11
C ASP A 21 -5.54 -1.70 -2.16
N ALA A 22 -5.24 -0.92 -3.20
CA ALA A 22 -6.15 -0.70 -4.32
C ALA A 22 -6.52 -2.00 -5.06
N GLU A 23 -5.57 -2.94 -5.17
CA GLU A 23 -5.84 -4.26 -5.76
C GLU A 23 -6.76 -5.11 -4.87
N CYS A 24 -6.56 -5.08 -3.56
CA CYS A 24 -7.48 -5.74 -2.62
C CYS A 24 -8.90 -5.16 -2.74
N GLU A 25 -9.03 -3.83 -2.83
CA GLU A 25 -10.32 -3.17 -3.02
C GLU A 25 -10.98 -3.57 -4.35
N ARG A 26 -10.20 -3.59 -5.44
CA ARG A 26 -10.68 -4.02 -6.77
C ARG A 26 -11.20 -5.45 -6.75
N LEU A 27 -10.42 -6.38 -6.19
CA LEU A 27 -10.79 -7.79 -6.11
C LEU A 27 -12.01 -7.98 -5.20
N ALA A 28 -12.05 -7.31 -4.04
CA ALA A 28 -13.18 -7.38 -3.13
C ALA A 28 -14.47 -6.81 -3.75
N ALA A 29 -14.37 -5.72 -4.52
CA ALA A 29 -15.51 -5.12 -5.21
C ALA A 29 -16.06 -6.00 -6.35
N ALA A 30 -15.23 -6.88 -6.93
CA ALA A 30 -15.64 -7.84 -7.94
C ALA A 30 -16.34 -9.08 -7.36
N LEU A 31 -16.30 -9.27 -6.03
CA LEU A 31 -16.97 -10.38 -5.38
C LEU A 31 -18.50 -10.16 -5.37
N PRO A 32 -19.30 -11.24 -5.50
CA PRO A 32 -20.73 -11.15 -5.29
C PRO A 32 -21.02 -10.58 -3.89
N PRO A 33 -21.98 -9.65 -3.76
CA PRO A 33 -22.40 -9.18 -2.45
C PRO A 33 -22.96 -10.36 -1.64
N SER A 34 -22.81 -10.31 -0.31
CA SER A 34 -23.29 -11.38 0.59
C SER A 34 -24.79 -11.65 0.49
N THR A 35 -25.55 -10.71 -0.11
CA THR A 35 -26.99 -10.80 -0.37
C THR A 35 -27.35 -11.44 -1.71
N ALA A 36 -26.37 -11.82 -2.55
CA ALA A 36 -26.59 -12.29 -3.91
C ALA A 36 -27.20 -13.70 -4.04
N GLY A 37 -27.68 -14.31 -2.94
CA GLY A 37 -28.52 -15.52 -2.96
C GLY A 37 -28.07 -16.62 -3.93
N GLY A 38 -26.99 -17.33 -3.61
CA GLY A 38 -26.51 -18.49 -4.39
C GLY A 38 -25.29 -18.25 -5.26
N ALA A 39 -24.80 -17.01 -5.39
CA ALA A 39 -23.51 -16.73 -6.00
C ALA A 39 -22.36 -17.14 -5.07
N SER A 40 -21.68 -18.24 -5.40
CA SER A 40 -20.48 -18.69 -4.70
C SER A 40 -19.24 -17.99 -5.24
N ILE A 41 -18.39 -17.49 -4.35
CA ILE A 41 -17.05 -17.01 -4.72
C ILE A 41 -16.23 -18.20 -5.20
N SER A 42 -15.60 -18.12 -6.37
CA SER A 42 -14.75 -19.22 -6.86
C SER A 42 -13.51 -19.39 -5.97
N ASP A 43 -12.88 -20.57 -6.02
CA ASP A 43 -11.60 -20.78 -5.31
C ASP A 43 -10.51 -19.85 -5.86
N GLU A 44 -10.52 -19.59 -7.18
CA GLU A 44 -9.59 -18.67 -7.84
C GLU A 44 -9.77 -17.22 -7.33
N GLN A 45 -11.00 -16.71 -7.23
CA GLN A 45 -11.27 -15.38 -6.69
C GLN A 45 -10.85 -15.26 -5.22
N ARG A 46 -11.02 -16.33 -4.43
CA ARG A 46 -10.55 -16.38 -3.04
C ARG A 46 -9.03 -16.33 -2.97
N ASP A 47 -8.36 -17.16 -3.75
CA ASP A 47 -6.90 -17.25 -3.80
C ASP A 47 -6.25 -15.94 -4.28
N GLU A 48 -6.82 -15.28 -5.30
CA GLU A 48 -6.35 -13.96 -5.76
C GLU A 48 -6.46 -12.89 -4.66
N LEU A 49 -7.60 -12.83 -3.98
CA LEU A 49 -7.81 -11.86 -2.90
C LEU A 49 -6.89 -12.14 -1.71
N ASP A 50 -6.68 -13.41 -1.35
CA ASP A 50 -5.80 -13.78 -0.25
C ASP A 50 -4.34 -13.49 -0.58
N LYS A 51 -3.89 -13.71 -1.82
CA LYS A 51 -2.55 -13.30 -2.29
C LYS A 51 -2.36 -11.79 -2.23
N ALA A 52 -3.36 -11.01 -2.66
CA ALA A 52 -3.31 -9.56 -2.59
C ALA A 52 -3.22 -9.06 -1.12
N ARG A 53 -4.00 -9.67 -0.22
CA ARG A 53 -3.96 -9.38 1.22
C ARG A 53 -2.64 -9.75 1.86
N ALA A 54 -2.08 -10.91 1.52
CA ALA A 54 -0.77 -11.34 2.02
C ALA A 54 0.32 -10.34 1.62
N ARG A 55 0.35 -9.94 0.34
CA ARG A 55 1.28 -8.91 -0.15
C ARG A 55 1.13 -7.58 0.58
N ARG A 56 -0.11 -7.14 0.81
CA ARG A 56 -0.39 -5.92 1.58
C ARG A 56 0.17 -6.03 3.00
N MET A 57 0.01 -7.18 3.65
CA MET A 57 0.50 -7.41 5.00
C MET A 57 2.03 -7.43 5.08
N ASP A 58 2.71 -8.05 4.11
CA ASP A 58 4.17 -8.02 4.02
C ASP A 58 4.71 -6.59 3.93
N LEU A 59 4.03 -5.73 3.18
CA LEU A 59 4.39 -4.32 3.05
C LEU A 59 4.14 -3.52 4.33
N VAL A 60 3.07 -3.84 5.08
CA VAL A 60 2.86 -3.28 6.43
C VAL A 60 4.01 -3.67 7.33
N ASN A 61 4.45 -4.93 7.31
CA ASN A 61 5.58 -5.36 8.12
C ASN A 61 6.85 -4.57 7.79
N ILE A 62 7.16 -4.35 6.50
CA ILE A 62 8.30 -3.52 6.08
C ILE A 62 8.17 -2.06 6.56
N LEU A 63 6.98 -1.47 6.44
CA LEU A 63 6.74 -0.05 6.77
C LEU A 63 6.75 0.23 8.27
N TYR A 64 6.32 -0.74 9.07
CA TYR A 64 6.25 -0.65 10.52
C TYR A 64 7.38 -1.41 11.22
N ASP A 65 8.35 -1.91 10.46
CA ASP A 65 9.57 -2.49 11.00
C ASP A 65 10.37 -1.39 11.72
N ASP A 66 10.30 -1.40 13.05
CA ASP A 66 11.04 -0.47 13.91
C ASP A 66 12.56 -0.69 13.86
N THR A 67 13.06 -1.76 13.22
CA THR A 67 14.49 -2.03 13.03
C THR A 67 15.12 -1.25 11.88
N HIS A 68 14.32 -0.66 10.98
CA HIS A 68 14.86 0.14 9.89
C HIS A 68 15.61 1.38 10.44
N PRO A 69 16.92 1.55 10.17
CA PRO A 69 17.78 2.54 10.85
C PRO A 69 17.24 3.98 10.81
N TRP A 70 16.65 4.37 9.67
CA TRP A 70 16.06 5.69 9.48
C TRP A 70 15.02 6.08 10.53
N TRP A 71 14.24 5.11 11.08
CA TRP A 71 13.26 5.42 12.12
C TRP A 71 13.88 5.85 13.45
N SER A 72 15.18 5.59 13.64
CA SER A 72 15.96 6.04 14.80
C SER A 72 16.66 7.37 14.55
N GLU A 73 16.78 7.80 13.29
CA GLU A 73 17.43 9.07 12.89
C GLU A 73 16.45 10.25 12.86
N VAL A 74 15.16 9.99 12.68
CA VAL A 74 14.12 11.03 12.61
C VAL A 74 13.78 11.59 13.99
N ASP A 75 13.61 12.91 14.05
CA ASP A 75 13.23 13.65 15.26
C ASP A 75 11.81 13.32 15.74
N ASN A 76 10.89 13.04 14.80
CA ASN A 76 9.50 12.71 15.07
C ASN A 76 8.98 11.68 14.08
N ARG A 77 8.80 10.43 14.54
CA ARG A 77 8.30 9.32 13.72
C ARG A 77 6.93 9.57 13.11
N TYR A 78 6.03 10.27 13.80
CA TYR A 78 4.70 10.58 13.27
C TYR A 78 4.79 11.52 12.06
N PHE A 79 5.56 12.62 12.17
CA PHE A 79 5.76 13.54 11.05
C PHE A 79 6.55 12.90 9.90
N ALA A 80 7.54 12.05 10.20
CA ALA A 80 8.24 11.26 9.19
C ALA A 80 7.30 10.32 8.43
N ARG A 81 6.38 9.62 9.12
CA ARG A 81 5.34 8.79 8.47
C ARG A 81 4.40 9.62 7.60
N MET A 82 3.95 10.79 8.07
CA MET A 82 3.12 11.68 7.26
C MET A 82 3.85 12.16 5.99
N ALA A 83 5.14 12.48 6.10
CA ALA A 83 5.96 12.87 4.97
C ALA A 83 6.12 11.71 3.97
N LEU A 84 6.38 10.49 4.45
CA LEU A 84 6.41 9.27 3.66
C LEU A 84 5.09 9.04 2.89
N TYR A 85 3.95 9.16 3.58
CA TYR A 85 2.64 9.01 2.95
C TYR A 85 2.40 10.04 1.86
N LYS A 86 2.76 11.31 2.10
CA LYS A 86 2.64 12.39 1.13
C LYS A 86 3.55 12.15 -0.08
N ALA A 87 4.81 11.80 0.14
CA ALA A 87 5.77 11.52 -0.92
C ALA A 87 5.32 10.36 -1.82
N ALA A 88 4.81 9.27 -1.22
CA ALA A 88 4.29 8.13 -1.97
C ALA A 88 3.07 8.51 -2.82
N LYS A 89 2.13 9.30 -2.29
CA LYS A 89 0.97 9.81 -3.06
C LYS A 89 1.41 10.69 -4.23
N THR A 90 2.36 11.60 -4.01
CA THR A 90 2.93 12.43 -5.09
C THR A 90 3.58 11.58 -6.18
N LYS A 91 4.35 10.55 -5.79
CA LYS A 91 5.00 9.62 -6.73
C LYS A 91 3.98 8.85 -7.57
N LEU A 92 2.88 8.38 -6.96
CA LEU A 92 1.79 7.73 -7.67
C LEU A 92 1.09 8.69 -8.65
N ALA A 93 0.76 9.90 -8.22
CA ALA A 93 0.13 10.91 -9.08
C ALA A 93 1.03 11.27 -10.29
N ALA A 94 2.34 11.44 -10.06
CA ALA A 94 3.31 11.69 -11.12
C ALA A 94 3.41 10.53 -12.12
N LYS A 95 3.30 9.27 -11.63
CA LYS A 95 3.27 8.09 -12.49
C LYS A 95 1.98 8.02 -13.33
N ALA A 96 0.83 8.35 -12.74
CA ALA A 96 -0.45 8.38 -13.45
C ALA A 96 -0.47 9.45 -14.56
N GLY A 97 0.00 10.67 -14.28
CA GLY A 97 0.07 11.75 -15.28
C GLY A 97 1.01 11.45 -16.45
N LYS A 98 2.12 10.73 -16.20
CA LYS A 98 3.05 10.30 -17.26
C LYS A 98 2.52 9.15 -18.13
N ALA A 99 1.56 8.35 -17.64
CA ALA A 99 0.95 7.28 -18.43
C ALA A 99 -0.12 7.79 -19.41
N SER A 100 -0.52 9.06 -19.28
CA SER A 100 -1.56 9.71 -20.10
C SER A 100 -0.99 10.70 -21.13
N SER A 101 0.32 10.71 -21.36
CA SER A 101 1.02 11.58 -22.32
C SER A 101 1.74 10.79 -23.39
#